data_AF-A0A7S2RWA4-F1
#
_entry.id   AF-A0A7S2RWA4-F1
#
_cell.length_a   1.000
_cell.length_b   1.000
_cell.length_c   1.000
_cell.angle_alpha   90.00
_cell.angle_beta   90.00
_cell.angle_gamma   90.00
#
_symmetry.space_group_name_H-M   'P 1'
#
loop_
_entity.id
_entity.type
_entity.pdbx_description
1 polymer ?
#
loop_
_entity_poly.entity_id
_entity_poly.type
_entity_poly.pdbx_seq_one_letter_code
_entity_poly.pdbx_strand_id
1 'polypeptide(L)'
;ALGEWIVMIDSKASSFSTEAEANAAYEAHACPTMHSFIISPNCYICESKFAVFRRACHCRNCGVCICSHCSTTWPSSMIPSTFNIKSVQTVKICIACDWLSHSFREALLSGNHDETLALYTTGNVNLRTPFANVKGEIFQPVHAAVMGKNIKIFRWLLDYHYCPICITNTPKQPILTSERRSVIDIAMKNNDIDILRYLIVEKNASVYGCQDLQT
;
A
#
# COMPACT_ATOMS: atom_id res chain seq x y z
N ALA A 1 28.42 -3.18 -17.28
CA ALA A 1 28.10 -3.62 -15.91
C ALA A 1 26.59 -3.52 -15.66
N LEU A 2 25.82 -4.39 -16.32
CA LEU A 2 24.35 -4.47 -16.24
C LEU A 2 23.86 -5.61 -15.33
N GLY A 3 24.79 -6.36 -14.72
CA GLY A 3 24.50 -7.57 -13.94
C GLY A 3 24.30 -7.36 -12.44
N GLU A 4 24.56 -6.16 -11.89
CA GLU A 4 24.47 -5.90 -10.45
C GLU A 4 23.12 -5.33 -10.00
N TRP A 5 22.28 -4.85 -10.94
CA TRP A 5 20.92 -4.37 -10.63
C TRP A 5 19.88 -5.49 -10.49
N ILE A 6 20.24 -6.72 -10.88
CA ILE A 6 19.37 -7.91 -10.74
C ILE A 6 19.38 -8.43 -9.28
N VAL A 7 20.33 -8.02 -8.45
CA VAL A 7 20.57 -8.62 -7.12
C VAL A 7 19.88 -7.87 -5.96
N MET A 8 19.07 -6.84 -6.24
CA MET A 8 18.29 -6.10 -5.21
C MET A 8 16.78 -6.07 -5.48
N ILE A 9 16.30 -6.94 -6.38
CA ILE A 9 14.93 -7.44 -6.25
C ILE A 9 15.01 -8.39 -5.06
N ASP A 10 14.31 -8.05 -3.98
CA ASP A 10 14.11 -8.90 -2.80
C ASP A 10 14.11 -10.38 -3.22
N SER A 11 14.87 -11.23 -2.54
CA SER A 11 15.08 -12.67 -2.85
C SER A 11 13.79 -13.52 -2.83
N LYS A 12 12.64 -12.86 -2.82
CA LYS A 12 11.32 -13.36 -3.20
C LYS A 12 11.08 -13.06 -4.67
N ALA A 13 11.83 -13.72 -5.55
CA ALA A 13 11.32 -14.05 -6.87
C ALA A 13 10.08 -14.93 -6.66
N SER A 14 8.95 -14.26 -6.40
CA SER A 14 7.64 -14.88 -6.29
C SER A 14 7.41 -15.56 -7.63
N SER A 15 7.08 -16.85 -7.63
CA SER A 15 6.52 -17.48 -8.82
C SER A 15 5.15 -16.83 -9.06
N PHE A 16 5.12 -15.73 -9.80
CA PHE A 16 3.87 -15.13 -10.25
C PHE A 16 3.17 -16.13 -11.17
N SER A 17 1.86 -16.26 -10.98
CA SER A 17 1.06 -17.21 -11.76
C SER A 17 0.80 -16.73 -13.18
N THR A 18 0.88 -15.40 -13.40
CA THR A 18 0.62 -14.75 -14.68
C THR A 18 1.54 -13.55 -14.89
N GLU A 19 1.75 -13.16 -16.15
CA GLU A 19 2.48 -11.94 -16.51
C GLU A 19 1.81 -10.68 -15.95
N ALA A 20 0.47 -10.63 -15.96
CA ALA A 20 -0.29 -9.50 -15.42
C ALA A 20 -0.03 -9.30 -13.91
N GLU A 21 0.02 -10.39 -13.14
CA GLU A 21 0.38 -10.36 -11.72
C GLU A 21 1.82 -9.84 -11.52
N ALA A 22 2.76 -10.29 -12.35
CA ALA A 22 4.15 -9.87 -12.31
C ALA A 22 4.30 -8.37 -12.64
N ASN A 23 3.61 -7.88 -13.67
CA ASN A 23 3.61 -6.47 -14.06
C ASN A 23 3.00 -5.59 -12.97
N ALA A 24 1.84 -5.97 -12.43
CA ALA A 24 1.23 -5.23 -11.31
C ALA A 24 2.13 -5.22 -10.06
N ALA A 25 2.87 -6.31 -9.82
CA ALA A 25 3.85 -6.35 -8.74
C ALA A 25 5.04 -5.43 -9.00
N TYR A 26 5.57 -5.42 -10.23
CA TYR A 26 6.66 -4.55 -10.62
C TYR A 26 6.27 -3.07 -10.50
N GLU A 27 5.10 -2.68 -11.03
CA GLU A 27 4.57 -1.32 -10.93
C GLU A 27 4.41 -0.88 -9.47
N ALA A 28 3.86 -1.74 -8.61
CA ALA A 28 3.70 -1.44 -7.19
C ALA A 28 5.03 -1.26 -6.43
N HIS A 29 6.15 -1.73 -6.98
CA HIS A 29 7.49 -1.59 -6.41
C HIS A 29 8.39 -0.66 -7.23
N ALA A 30 7.90 -0.06 -8.31
CA ALA A 30 8.65 0.85 -9.14
C ALA A 30 8.88 2.16 -8.38
N CYS A 31 10.14 2.41 -8.00
CA CYS A 31 10.52 3.59 -7.24
C CYS A 31 10.18 4.86 -8.04
N PRO A 32 9.58 5.89 -7.41
CA PRO A 32 9.31 7.14 -8.10
C PRO A 32 10.62 7.79 -8.56
N THR A 33 10.57 8.47 -9.68
CA THR A 33 11.70 9.24 -10.18
C THR A 33 11.92 10.44 -9.25
N MET A 34 13.06 10.50 -8.58
CA MET A 34 13.40 11.61 -7.70
C MET A 34 13.75 12.84 -8.54
N HIS A 35 12.97 13.90 -8.42
CA HIS A 35 13.19 15.13 -9.17
C HIS A 35 14.53 15.78 -8.78
N SER A 36 15.24 16.36 -9.75
CA SER A 36 16.48 17.07 -9.46
C SER A 36 16.20 18.38 -8.71
N PHE A 37 16.93 18.66 -7.63
CA PHE A 37 16.87 19.95 -6.94
C PHE A 37 17.34 21.13 -7.80
N ILE A 38 18.14 20.86 -8.84
CA ILE A 38 18.61 21.89 -9.77
C ILE A 38 17.46 22.30 -10.71
N ILE A 39 16.71 21.32 -11.21
CA ILE A 39 15.61 21.53 -12.15
C ILE A 39 14.33 21.98 -11.42
N SER A 40 14.17 21.60 -10.15
CA SER A 40 13.06 21.98 -9.29
C SER A 40 13.55 22.90 -8.15
N PRO A 41 13.79 24.20 -8.42
CA PRO A 41 14.32 25.14 -7.42
C PRO A 41 13.28 25.59 -6.39
N ASN A 42 12.00 25.22 -6.58
CA ASN A 42 10.88 25.60 -5.74
C ASN A 42 10.21 24.36 -5.13
N CYS A 43 9.60 24.55 -3.96
CA CYS A 43 8.76 23.52 -3.35
C CYS A 43 7.57 23.21 -4.26
N TYR A 44 7.33 21.93 -4.55
CA TYR A 44 6.21 21.50 -5.40
C TYR A 44 4.83 21.85 -4.82
N ILE A 45 4.72 22.05 -3.50
CA ILE A 45 3.45 22.27 -2.82
C ILE A 45 3.14 23.76 -2.58
N CYS A 46 4.10 24.51 -2.04
CA CYS A 46 3.89 25.93 -1.69
C CYS A 46 4.61 26.90 -2.63
N GLU A 47 5.24 26.38 -3.69
CA GLU A 47 5.94 27.12 -4.75
C GLU A 47 7.09 28.04 -4.28
N SER A 48 7.39 28.04 -2.97
CA SER A 48 8.46 28.83 -2.38
C SER A 48 9.83 28.33 -2.83
N LYS A 49 10.71 29.24 -3.25
CA LYS A 49 12.09 28.95 -3.65
C LYS A 49 12.89 28.36 -2.48
N PHE A 50 13.66 27.31 -2.77
CA PHE A 50 14.59 26.74 -1.80
C PHE A 50 15.75 27.68 -1.50
N ALA A 51 16.18 27.67 -0.24
CA ALA A 51 17.26 28.51 0.29
C ALA A 51 17.89 27.84 1.51
N VAL A 52 18.91 28.46 2.12
CA VAL A 52 19.62 27.91 3.29
C VAL A 52 18.67 27.56 4.44
N PHE A 53 17.69 28.43 4.73
CA PHE A 53 16.68 28.20 5.77
C PHE A 53 15.44 27.42 5.29
N ARG A 54 15.36 27.13 4.00
CA ARG A 54 14.29 26.34 3.36
C ARG A 54 14.93 25.28 2.47
N ARG A 55 15.58 24.32 3.13
CA ARG A 55 16.27 23.23 2.43
C ARG A 55 15.26 22.33 1.72
N ALA A 56 15.62 21.92 0.51
CA ALA A 56 14.86 20.94 -0.25
C ALA A 56 15.01 19.53 0.33
N CYS A 57 13.94 18.76 0.27
CA CYS A 57 13.96 17.31 0.46
C CYS A 57 13.04 16.65 -0.58
N HIS A 58 13.17 15.34 -0.76
CA HIS A 58 12.28 14.58 -1.66
C HIS A 58 11.15 13.95 -0.87
N CYS A 59 9.95 13.95 -1.44
CA CYS A 59 8.90 13.02 -1.05
C CYS A 59 9.30 11.61 -1.48
N ARG A 60 9.40 10.65 -0.54
CA ARG A 60 9.76 9.27 -0.88
C ARG A 60 8.66 8.49 -1.58
N ASN A 61 7.42 8.97 -1.55
CA ASN A 61 6.30 8.31 -2.21
C ASN A 61 6.12 8.71 -3.68
N CYS A 62 6.37 9.98 -4.03
CA CYS A 62 6.15 10.48 -5.40
C CYS A 62 7.37 11.17 -6.04
N GLY A 63 8.48 11.33 -5.32
CA GLY A 63 9.74 11.82 -5.88
C GLY A 63 9.90 13.34 -6.01
N VAL A 64 8.83 14.12 -5.83
CA VAL A 64 8.88 15.59 -5.97
C VAL A 64 9.70 16.27 -4.87
N CYS A 65 10.24 17.46 -5.18
CA CYS A 65 11.01 18.29 -4.26
C CYS A 65 10.07 19.14 -3.39
N ILE A 66 10.20 19.04 -2.07
CA ILE A 66 9.38 19.74 -1.08
C ILE A 66 10.24 20.41 -0.01
N CYS A 67 9.66 21.35 0.74
CA CYS A 67 10.29 21.93 1.92
C CYS A 67 9.80 21.23 3.21
N SER A 68 10.48 21.49 4.33
CA SER A 68 10.13 20.90 5.63
C SER A 68 8.69 21.19 6.07
N HIS A 69 8.18 22.39 5.78
CA HIS A 69 6.81 22.79 6.12
C HIS A 69 5.74 22.07 5.28
N CYS A 70 6.08 21.62 4.08
CA CYS A 70 5.19 20.85 3.20
C CYS A 70 5.45 19.35 3.29
N SER A 71 6.15 18.91 4.34
CA SER A 71 6.50 17.51 4.57
C SER A 71 5.98 17.01 5.89
N THR A 72 5.57 15.75 5.91
CA THR A 72 5.35 14.95 7.10
C THR A 72 6.30 13.74 7.08
N THR A 73 6.14 12.84 8.04
CA THR A 73 6.94 11.63 8.18
C THR A 73 6.02 10.41 8.22
N TRP A 74 6.30 9.41 7.38
CA TRP A 74 5.67 8.09 7.47
C TRP A 74 6.65 7.05 8.04
N PRO A 75 6.17 6.01 8.74
CA PRO A 75 6.92 4.78 8.91
C PRO A 75 7.29 4.20 7.54
N SER A 76 8.48 3.64 7.42
CA SER A 76 8.94 3.08 6.14
C SER A 76 8.13 1.87 5.67
N SER A 77 7.36 1.24 6.55
CA SER A 77 6.41 0.19 6.17
C SER A 77 5.25 0.68 5.30
N MET A 78 4.95 1.98 5.25
CA MET A 78 3.86 2.53 4.42
C MET A 78 4.25 2.70 2.94
N ILE A 79 5.53 2.56 2.60
CA ILE A 79 6.03 2.64 1.23
C ILE A 79 6.64 1.29 0.82
N PRO A 80 6.69 0.97 -0.48
CA PRO A 80 7.41 -0.20 -0.95
C PRO A 80 8.87 -0.16 -0.47
N SER A 81 9.43 -1.32 -0.11
CA SER A 81 10.81 -1.41 0.41
C SER A 81 11.84 -0.83 -0.57
N THR A 82 11.58 -0.95 -1.88
CA THR A 82 12.38 -0.37 -2.97
C THR A 82 12.45 1.16 -2.94
N PHE A 83 11.51 1.84 -2.28
CA PHE A 83 11.52 3.30 -2.15
C PHE A 83 12.45 3.75 -1.01
N ASN A 84 12.82 2.83 -0.12
CA ASN A 84 13.64 3.07 1.07
C ASN A 84 15.06 2.51 0.92
N ILE A 85 15.80 3.04 -0.06
CA ILE A 85 17.18 2.60 -0.39
C ILE A 85 18.12 2.63 0.82
N LYS A 86 17.87 3.54 1.78
CA LYS A 86 18.71 3.72 2.98
C LYS A 86 18.22 2.90 4.19
N SER A 87 17.18 2.08 4.03
CA SER A 87 16.60 1.24 5.08
C SER A 87 16.31 1.99 6.39
N VAL A 88 15.88 3.25 6.28
CA VAL A 88 15.54 4.08 7.45
C VAL A 88 14.18 3.68 8.02
N GLN A 89 13.96 3.86 9.33
CA GLN A 89 12.68 3.53 9.97
C GLN A 89 11.54 4.46 9.56
N THR A 90 11.87 5.70 9.19
CA THR A 90 10.89 6.69 8.79
C THR A 90 11.36 7.49 7.58
N VAL A 91 10.42 7.95 6.76
CA VAL A 91 10.69 8.65 5.50
C VAL A 91 9.90 9.95 5.39
N LYS A 92 10.48 10.92 4.68
CA LYS A 92 9.81 12.21 4.39
C LYS A 92 8.84 12.06 3.23
N ILE A 93 7.60 12.49 3.45
CA ILE A 93 6.50 12.44 2.49
C ILE A 93 5.88 13.83 2.36
N CYS A 94 5.39 14.20 1.19
CA CYS A 94 4.68 15.46 1.02
C CYS A 94 3.29 15.39 1.64
N ILE A 95 2.77 16.53 2.10
CA ILE A 95 1.42 16.61 2.69
C ILE A 95 0.31 16.17 1.71
N ALA A 96 0.54 16.27 0.39
CA ALA A 96 -0.40 15.79 -0.61
C ALA A 96 -0.51 14.25 -0.63
N CYS A 97 0.63 13.52 -0.61
CA CYS A 97 0.63 12.06 -0.49
C CYS A 97 0.07 11.60 0.86
N ASP A 98 0.33 12.36 1.92
CA ASP A 98 -0.25 12.11 3.25
C ASP A 98 -1.78 12.17 3.22
N TRP A 99 -2.32 13.28 2.73
CA TRP A 99 -3.75 13.47 2.56
C TRP A 99 -4.36 12.40 1.65
N LEU A 100 -3.73 12.08 0.52
CA LEU A 100 -4.25 11.10 -0.42
C LEU A 100 -4.33 9.70 0.19
N SER A 101 -3.29 9.26 0.90
CA SER A 101 -3.28 7.99 1.63
C SER A 101 -4.37 7.93 2.69
N HIS A 102 -4.55 9.02 3.43
CA HIS A 102 -5.63 9.15 4.42
C HIS A 102 -7.01 9.05 3.77
N SER A 103 -7.31 9.87 2.77
CA SER A 103 -8.61 9.89 2.08
C SER A 103 -8.91 8.54 1.43
N PHE A 104 -7.91 7.91 0.79
CA PHE A 104 -8.09 6.60 0.17
C PHE A 104 -8.45 5.54 1.20
N ARG A 105 -7.80 5.54 2.37
CA ARG A 105 -8.15 4.64 3.47
C ARG A 105 -9.60 4.84 3.93
N GLU A 106 -10.03 6.09 4.14
CA GLU A 106 -11.41 6.36 4.59
C GLU A 106 -12.44 5.94 3.52
N ALA A 107 -12.13 6.11 2.23
CA ALA A 107 -12.97 5.62 1.13
C ALA A 107 -13.08 4.08 1.14
N LEU A 108 -11.98 3.37 1.40
CA LEU A 108 -12.00 1.91 1.56
C LEU A 108 -12.84 1.49 2.77
N LEU A 109 -12.64 2.12 3.93
CA LEU A 109 -13.33 1.78 5.19
C LEU A 109 -14.82 2.11 5.16
N SER A 110 -15.23 3.11 4.38
CA SER A 110 -16.64 3.45 4.16
C SER A 110 -17.30 2.61 3.06
N GLY A 111 -16.52 1.81 2.33
CA GLY A 111 -17.02 1.05 1.19
C GLY A 111 -17.43 1.94 0.01
N ASN A 112 -16.94 3.17 -0.08
CA ASN A 112 -17.28 4.09 -1.18
C ASN A 112 -16.47 3.74 -2.43
N HIS A 113 -17.08 2.97 -3.34
CA HIS A 113 -16.42 2.46 -4.54
C HIS A 113 -15.96 3.57 -5.49
N ASP A 114 -16.83 4.55 -5.76
CA ASP A 114 -16.55 5.57 -6.77
C ASP A 114 -15.47 6.54 -6.29
N GLU A 115 -15.50 6.91 -5.01
CA GLU A 115 -14.46 7.72 -4.39
C GLU A 115 -13.12 6.96 -4.30
N THR A 116 -13.15 5.66 -3.98
CA THR A 116 -11.95 4.82 -3.97
C THR A 116 -11.26 4.83 -5.34
N LEU A 117 -12.02 4.64 -6.41
CA LEU A 117 -11.47 4.67 -7.77
C LEU A 117 -10.99 6.08 -8.15
N ALA A 118 -11.76 7.13 -7.82
CA ALA A 118 -11.35 8.50 -8.11
C ALA A 118 -10.02 8.84 -7.42
N LEU A 119 -9.85 8.52 -6.14
CA LEU A 119 -8.61 8.75 -5.40
C LEU A 119 -7.46 7.94 -5.98
N TYR A 120 -7.70 6.66 -6.32
CA TYR A 120 -6.68 5.84 -6.96
C TYR A 120 -6.19 6.44 -8.28
N THR A 121 -7.08 6.97 -9.11
CA THR A 121 -6.72 7.57 -10.41
C THR A 121 -5.85 8.82 -10.31
N THR A 122 -5.84 9.51 -9.17
CA THR A 122 -4.91 10.65 -8.96
C THR A 122 -3.44 10.22 -8.86
N GLY A 123 -3.18 8.92 -8.67
CA GLY A 123 -1.84 8.32 -8.60
C GLY A 123 -1.17 8.46 -7.24
N ASN A 124 -0.12 7.65 -6.99
CA ASN A 124 0.67 7.63 -5.74
C ASN A 124 -0.01 6.99 -4.50
N VAL A 125 -1.08 6.22 -4.68
CA VAL A 125 -1.64 5.38 -3.62
C VAL A 125 -0.91 4.03 -3.62
N ASN A 126 -0.45 3.58 -2.45
CA ASN A 126 0.17 2.27 -2.31
C ASN A 126 -0.88 1.22 -1.93
N LEU A 127 -1.09 0.23 -2.81
CA LEU A 127 -2.10 -0.81 -2.60
C LEU A 127 -1.60 -2.03 -1.79
N ARG A 128 -0.28 -2.20 -1.70
CA ARG A 128 0.38 -3.40 -1.14
C ARG A 128 1.14 -3.16 0.17
N THR A 129 1.10 -1.93 0.67
CA THR A 129 1.74 -1.54 1.93
C THR A 129 0.66 -1.19 2.95
N PRO A 130 0.92 -1.43 4.25
CA PRO A 130 -0.03 -1.09 5.29
C PRO A 130 -0.25 0.42 5.45
N PHE A 131 -1.42 0.78 5.95
CA PHE A 131 -1.65 2.09 6.58
C PHE A 131 -1.06 2.07 8.00
N ALA A 132 -0.38 3.14 8.40
CA ALA A 132 0.18 3.22 9.75
C ALA A 132 -0.87 3.61 10.79
N ASN A 133 -0.94 2.80 11.85
CA ASN A 133 -1.56 3.09 13.15
C ASN A 133 -2.90 3.83 13.07
N VAL A 134 -3.89 3.18 12.48
CA VAL A 134 -5.25 3.67 12.37
C VAL A 134 -6.01 3.17 13.59
N LYS A 135 -6.27 4.07 14.55
CA LYS A 135 -6.92 3.73 15.84
C LYS A 135 -6.22 2.61 16.61
N GLY A 136 -4.89 2.52 16.53
CA GLY A 136 -4.11 1.47 17.20
C GLY A 136 -3.78 0.25 16.34
N GLU A 137 -4.35 0.14 15.13
CA GLU A 137 -4.18 -1.02 14.26
C GLU A 137 -3.41 -0.67 12.98
N ILE A 138 -2.52 -1.57 12.56
CA ILE A 138 -1.84 -1.55 11.27
C ILE A 138 -2.48 -2.62 10.40
N PHE A 139 -2.94 -2.22 9.22
CA PHE A 139 -3.57 -3.11 8.27
C PHE A 139 -3.37 -2.64 6.83
N GLN A 140 -3.47 -3.56 5.88
CA GLN A 140 -3.34 -3.27 4.44
C GLN A 140 -4.66 -2.85 3.79
N PRO A 141 -4.62 -2.21 2.60
CA PRO A 141 -5.80 -1.87 1.81
C PRO A 141 -6.81 -3.00 1.64
N VAL A 142 -6.34 -4.25 1.46
CA VAL A 142 -7.24 -5.43 1.37
C VAL A 142 -8.06 -5.65 2.64
N HIS A 143 -7.49 -5.41 3.83
CA HIS A 143 -8.24 -5.50 5.08
C HIS A 143 -9.26 -4.37 5.20
N ALA A 144 -8.86 -3.15 4.83
CA ALA A 144 -9.73 -1.97 4.86
C ALA A 144 -10.96 -2.16 3.95
N ALA A 145 -10.77 -2.72 2.76
CA ALA A 145 -11.85 -3.02 1.83
C ALA A 145 -12.86 -4.05 2.38
N VAL A 146 -12.38 -5.07 3.10
CA VAL A 146 -13.28 -6.01 3.80
C VAL A 146 -14.00 -5.32 4.95
N MET A 147 -13.30 -4.51 5.75
CA MET A 147 -13.92 -3.73 6.83
C MET A 147 -15.02 -2.78 6.31
N GLY A 148 -14.84 -2.21 5.11
CA GLY A 148 -15.84 -1.38 4.44
C GLY A 148 -16.96 -2.14 3.73
N LYS A 149 -16.95 -3.48 3.78
CA LYS A 149 -18.05 -4.35 3.31
C LYS A 149 -18.45 -4.16 1.85
N ASN A 150 -17.53 -3.73 0.99
CA ASN A 150 -17.79 -3.55 -0.43
C ASN A 150 -17.02 -4.58 -1.27
N ILE A 151 -17.73 -5.61 -1.73
CA ILE A 151 -17.16 -6.68 -2.55
C ILE A 151 -16.57 -6.19 -3.87
N LYS A 152 -17.09 -5.11 -4.46
CA LYS A 152 -16.55 -4.59 -5.73
C LYS A 152 -15.15 -4.02 -5.55
N ILE A 153 -14.94 -3.25 -4.47
CA ILE A 153 -13.61 -2.73 -4.10
C ILE A 153 -12.67 -3.90 -3.79
N PHE A 154 -13.14 -4.88 -3.02
CA PHE A 154 -12.32 -6.02 -2.65
C PHE A 154 -11.89 -6.86 -3.86
N ARG A 155 -12.81 -7.13 -4.79
CA ARG A 155 -12.51 -7.75 -6.08
C ARG A 155 -11.55 -6.90 -6.91
N TRP A 156 -11.77 -5.60 -6.99
CA TRP A 156 -10.88 -4.68 -7.70
C TRP A 156 -9.43 -4.78 -7.20
N LEU A 157 -9.21 -4.82 -5.88
CA LEU A 157 -7.87 -5.01 -5.31
C LEU A 157 -7.23 -6.37 -5.66
N LEU A 158 -8.01 -7.46 -5.62
CA LEU A 158 -7.47 -8.81 -5.81
C LEU A 158 -7.37 -9.24 -7.28
N ASP A 159 -8.36 -8.92 -8.09
CA ASP A 159 -8.46 -9.37 -9.49
C ASP A 159 -7.69 -8.47 -10.44
N TYR A 160 -7.74 -7.16 -10.23
CA TYR A 160 -7.14 -6.19 -11.15
C TYR A 160 -5.75 -5.74 -10.69
N HIS A 161 -5.57 -5.58 -9.37
CA HIS A 161 -4.29 -5.11 -8.81
C HIS A 161 -3.44 -6.22 -8.17
N TYR A 162 -3.96 -7.45 -8.15
CA TYR A 162 -3.26 -8.62 -7.62
C TYR A 162 -2.69 -8.38 -6.21
N CYS A 163 -3.45 -7.66 -5.37
CA CYS A 163 -3.02 -7.41 -4.00
C CYS A 163 -2.98 -8.73 -3.22
N PRO A 164 -1.86 -9.05 -2.55
CA PRO A 164 -1.73 -10.31 -1.86
C PRO A 164 -2.61 -10.33 -0.60
N ILE A 165 -3.19 -11.50 -0.31
CA ILE A 165 -3.86 -11.81 0.97
C ILE A 165 -3.08 -12.84 1.79
N CYS A 166 -2.03 -13.42 1.20
CA CYS A 166 -1.11 -14.37 1.82
C CYS A 166 0.34 -13.99 1.47
N ILE A 167 1.26 -14.32 2.37
CA ILE A 167 2.70 -14.26 2.13
C ILE A 167 3.09 -15.44 1.24
N THR A 168 3.96 -15.19 0.25
CA THR A 168 4.41 -16.18 -0.76
C THR A 168 5.40 -17.22 -0.24
N ASN A 169 5.55 -17.37 1.08
CA ASN A 169 6.39 -18.41 1.67
C ASN A 169 5.66 -19.76 1.66
N THR A 170 6.38 -20.87 1.62
CA THR A 170 5.83 -22.22 1.82
C THR A 170 6.05 -22.64 3.28
N PRO A 171 5.00 -22.92 4.09
CA PRO A 171 3.57 -22.87 3.77
C PRO A 171 3.03 -21.44 3.65
N LYS A 172 2.02 -21.25 2.77
CA LYS A 172 1.37 -19.94 2.57
C LYS A 172 0.72 -19.51 3.88
N GLN A 173 1.12 -18.36 4.40
CA GLN A 173 0.55 -17.77 5.61
C GLN A 173 -0.32 -16.57 5.25
N PRO A 174 -1.49 -16.38 5.88
CA PRO A 174 -2.31 -15.20 5.65
C PRO A 174 -1.54 -13.94 6.05
N ILE A 175 -1.74 -12.86 5.30
CA ILE A 175 -1.34 -11.54 5.77
C ILE A 175 -2.30 -11.15 6.89
N LEU A 176 -1.75 -10.68 8.00
CA LEU A 176 -2.50 -10.33 9.19
C LEU A 176 -2.37 -8.83 9.48
N THR A 177 -3.39 -8.27 10.12
CA THR A 177 -3.29 -6.98 10.80
C THR A 177 -2.38 -7.07 12.03
N SER A 178 -2.03 -5.93 12.64
CA SER A 178 -1.29 -5.92 13.91
C SER A 178 -2.06 -6.58 15.06
N GLU A 179 -3.39 -6.68 14.96
CA GLU A 179 -4.24 -7.44 15.89
C GLU A 179 -4.38 -8.92 15.52
N ARG A 180 -3.56 -9.41 14.57
CA ARG A 180 -3.53 -10.80 14.11
C ARG A 180 -4.81 -11.27 13.42
N ARG A 181 -5.55 -10.37 12.78
CA ARG A 181 -6.75 -10.70 12.00
C ARG A 181 -6.42 -10.83 10.52
N SER A 182 -6.85 -11.92 9.89
CA SER A 182 -6.80 -12.08 8.43
C SER A 182 -8.03 -11.43 7.77
N VAL A 183 -8.01 -11.30 6.45
CA VAL A 183 -9.19 -10.87 5.67
C VAL A 183 -10.39 -11.81 5.85
N ILE A 184 -10.16 -13.10 6.07
CA ILE A 184 -11.21 -14.08 6.32
C ILE A 184 -11.80 -13.86 7.73
N ASP A 185 -10.95 -13.69 8.76
CA ASP A 185 -11.42 -13.44 10.13
C ASP A 185 -12.30 -12.19 10.20
N ILE A 186 -11.92 -11.12 9.49
CA ILE A 186 -12.70 -9.88 9.43
C ILE A 186 -14.04 -10.13 8.73
N ALA A 187 -14.05 -10.82 7.58
CA ALA A 187 -15.27 -11.11 6.84
C ALA A 187 -16.23 -12.04 7.63
N MET A 188 -15.68 -13.02 8.36
CA MET A 188 -16.45 -13.92 9.24
C MET A 188 -17.09 -13.15 10.40
N LYS A 189 -16.30 -12.34 11.12
CA LYS A 189 -16.79 -11.52 12.24
C LYS A 189 -17.90 -10.56 11.81
N ASN A 190 -17.83 -10.08 10.57
CA ASN A 190 -18.80 -9.14 10.01
C ASN A 190 -20.03 -9.80 9.37
N ASN A 191 -20.05 -11.13 9.23
CA ASN A 191 -21.03 -11.90 8.45
C ASN A 191 -21.13 -11.47 6.97
N ASP A 192 -20.00 -11.11 6.35
CA ASP A 192 -19.96 -10.63 4.97
C ASP A 192 -19.91 -11.81 3.97
N ILE A 193 -21.07 -12.45 3.75
CA ILE A 193 -21.21 -13.69 2.98
C ILE A 193 -20.66 -13.58 1.55
N ASP A 194 -20.82 -12.43 0.89
CA ASP A 194 -20.33 -12.23 -0.48
C ASP A 194 -18.80 -12.29 -0.55
N ILE A 195 -18.12 -11.68 0.42
CA ILE A 195 -16.65 -11.69 0.52
C ILE A 195 -16.16 -13.09 0.89
N LEU A 196 -16.82 -13.76 1.85
CA LEU A 196 -16.47 -15.13 2.23
C LEU A 196 -16.63 -16.10 1.07
N ARG A 197 -17.76 -16.03 0.36
CA ARG A 197 -18.02 -16.84 -0.83
C ARG A 197 -16.93 -16.60 -1.88
N TYR A 198 -16.62 -15.34 -2.16
CA TYR A 198 -15.57 -15.00 -3.11
C TYR A 198 -14.19 -15.55 -2.70
N LEU A 199 -13.79 -15.39 -1.43
CA LEU A 199 -12.51 -15.88 -0.93
C LEU A 199 -12.42 -17.41 -0.97
N ILE A 200 -13.44 -18.11 -0.47
CA ILE A 200 -13.41 -19.57 -0.29
C ILE A 200 -13.65 -20.28 -1.63
N VAL A 201 -14.68 -19.85 -2.39
CA VAL A 201 -15.11 -20.56 -3.60
C VAL A 201 -14.29 -20.13 -4.82
N GLU A 202 -14.08 -18.82 -5.01
CA GLU A 202 -13.44 -18.31 -6.23
C GLU A 202 -11.92 -18.19 -6.10
N LYS A 203 -11.42 -17.82 -4.91
CA LYS A 203 -9.97 -17.70 -4.63
C LYS A 203 -9.36 -18.91 -3.95
N ASN A 204 -10.17 -19.93 -3.63
CA ASN A 204 -9.74 -21.16 -2.98
C ASN A 204 -8.89 -20.88 -1.71
N ALA A 205 -9.27 -19.84 -0.96
CA ALA A 205 -8.60 -19.46 0.27
C ALA A 205 -8.94 -20.48 1.37
N SER A 206 -7.91 -21.01 2.03
CA SER A 206 -8.09 -21.95 3.14
C SER A 206 -8.71 -21.25 4.34
N VAL A 207 -9.74 -21.88 4.92
CA VAL A 207 -10.34 -21.50 6.21
C VAL A 207 -9.58 -22.09 7.41
N TYR A 208 -8.69 -23.05 7.21
CA TYR A 208 -7.87 -23.61 8.29
C TYR A 208 -6.93 -22.53 8.86
N GLY A 209 -7.12 -22.23 10.15
CA GLY A 209 -6.35 -21.19 10.88
C GLY A 209 -7.15 -19.95 11.27
N CYS A 210 -8.43 -19.83 10.88
CA CYS A 210 -9.33 -18.85 11.50
C CYS A 210 -9.48 -19.16 12.99
N GLN A 211 -9.27 -18.16 13.84
CA GLN A 211 -9.58 -18.31 15.26
C GLN A 211 -11.09 -18.47 15.39
N ASP A 212 -11.54 -19.53 16.07
CA ASP A 212 -12.95 -19.74 16.34
C ASP A 212 -13.55 -18.48 16.99
N LEU A 213 -14.68 -18.02 16.46
CA LEU A 213 -15.43 -16.92 17.06
C LEU A 213 -15.80 -17.35 18.49
N GLN A 214 -15.20 -16.70 19.49
CA GLN A 214 -15.72 -16.81 20.86
C GLN A 214 -17.11 -16.19 20.87
N THR A 215 -18.13 -17.05 20.88
CA THR A 215 -19.55 -16.73 21.08
C THR A 215 -19.81 -16.19 22.48
#